data_AF-A0A5J4TWA9-F1
#
_entry.id   AF-A0A5J4TWA9-F1
#
_cell.length_a   1.000
_cell.length_b   1.000
_cell.length_c   1.000
_cell.angle_alpha   90.00
_cell.angle_beta   90.00
_cell.angle_gamma   90.00
#
_symmetry.space_group_name_H-M   'P 1'
#
loop_
_entity.id
_entity.type
_entity.pdbx_description
1 polymer ?
#
loop_
_entity_poly.entity_id
_entity_poly.type
_entity_poly.pdbx_seq_one_letter_code
_entity_poly.pdbx_strand_id
1 'polypeptide(L)'
;MNNVHALQALAYLSVNKDNHNAIVESGFIYVAIEYFRKEVEGHKVEPDIIILCLQIFQMLFLYGTRITKQLIHQEIPSNTLEVLKNIPEYETEAKILESTFADPVTMESLMKIRRSIENKNQEYLINIIQGGIMTMFSIEIEKLIDQRSCFEGKLGIIVEIFQCLIKDNKEASKIVIEETYLIERYLGLLNT
;
A
#
# COMPACT_ATOMS: atom_id res chain seq x y z
N MET A 1 9.76 -24.24 -11.71
CA MET A 1 8.97 -23.00 -11.92
C MET A 1 9.51 -22.00 -10.93
N ASN A 2 9.90 -20.78 -11.35
CA ASN A 2 10.42 -19.79 -10.42
C ASN A 2 9.25 -19.34 -9.49
N ASN A 3 9.40 -19.52 -8.17
CA ASN A 3 8.37 -19.18 -7.19
C ASN A 3 7.93 -17.72 -7.31
N VAL A 4 8.86 -16.82 -7.70
CA VAL A 4 8.58 -15.41 -7.94
C VAL A 4 7.52 -15.21 -9.04
N HIS A 5 7.63 -15.90 -10.18
CA HIS A 5 6.65 -15.74 -11.26
C HIS A 5 5.25 -16.24 -10.91
N ALA A 6 5.17 -17.33 -10.13
CA ALA A 6 3.90 -17.83 -9.63
C ALA A 6 3.25 -16.81 -8.66
N LEU A 7 4.04 -16.23 -7.76
CA LEU A 7 3.57 -15.21 -6.83
C LEU A 7 3.20 -13.89 -7.53
N GLN A 8 3.93 -13.50 -8.58
CA GLN A 8 3.58 -12.34 -9.42
C GLN A 8 2.20 -12.53 -10.04
N ALA A 9 1.96 -13.68 -10.68
CA ALA A 9 0.65 -13.99 -11.24
C ALA A 9 -0.45 -14.00 -10.16
N LEU A 10 -0.15 -14.55 -8.98
CA LEU A 10 -1.09 -14.58 -7.87
C LEU A 10 -1.38 -13.18 -7.32
N ALA A 11 -0.39 -12.29 -7.24
CA ALA A 11 -0.57 -10.89 -6.86
C ALA A 11 -1.52 -10.17 -7.82
N TYR A 12 -1.37 -10.37 -9.13
CA TYR A 12 -2.33 -9.86 -10.11
C TYR A 12 -3.74 -10.44 -9.94
N LEU A 13 -3.86 -11.73 -9.63
CA LEU A 13 -5.17 -12.35 -9.40
C LEU A 13 -5.83 -11.90 -8.09
N SER A 14 -5.03 -11.60 -7.05
CA SER A 14 -5.50 -11.16 -5.74
C SER A 14 -6.20 -9.80 -5.77
N VAL A 15 -6.03 -9.03 -6.85
CA VAL A 15 -6.76 -7.78 -7.09
C VAL A 15 -8.28 -8.00 -7.15
N ASN A 16 -8.71 -9.14 -7.70
CA ASN A 16 -10.11 -9.46 -7.87
C ASN A 16 -10.61 -10.28 -6.67
N LYS A 17 -11.61 -9.73 -5.96
CA LYS A 17 -12.26 -10.38 -4.81
C LYS A 17 -12.80 -11.78 -5.12
N ASP A 18 -13.21 -12.04 -6.37
CA ASP A 18 -13.82 -13.32 -6.76
C ASP A 18 -12.77 -14.46 -6.72
N ASN A 19 -11.48 -14.12 -6.79
CA ASN A 19 -10.39 -15.09 -6.68
C ASN A 19 -10.02 -15.41 -5.23
N HIS A 20 -10.45 -14.62 -4.25
CA HIS A 20 -9.91 -14.67 -2.89
C HIS A 20 -10.15 -16.00 -2.19
N ASN A 21 -11.34 -16.59 -2.35
CA ASN A 21 -11.65 -17.89 -1.76
C ASN A 21 -10.70 -18.97 -2.30
N ALA A 22 -10.50 -19.03 -3.62
CA ALA A 22 -9.58 -19.99 -4.23
C ALA A 22 -8.13 -19.81 -3.74
N ILE A 23 -7.67 -18.56 -3.61
CA ILE A 23 -6.34 -18.24 -3.07
C ILE A 23 -6.21 -18.78 -1.63
N VAL A 24 -7.19 -18.50 -0.77
CA VAL A 24 -7.17 -18.93 0.63
C VAL A 24 -7.26 -20.45 0.77
N GLU A 25 -8.19 -21.09 0.05
CA GLU A 25 -8.41 -22.54 0.09
C GLU A 25 -7.21 -23.33 -0.47
N SER A 26 -6.43 -22.73 -1.37
CA SER A 26 -5.17 -23.33 -1.85
C SER A 26 -4.04 -23.35 -0.81
N GLY A 27 -4.25 -22.75 0.36
CA GLY A 27 -3.28 -22.71 1.45
C GLY A 27 -2.25 -21.59 1.35
N PHE A 28 -2.48 -20.58 0.48
CA PHE A 28 -1.55 -19.47 0.27
C PHE A 28 -1.11 -18.79 1.57
N ILE A 29 -2.05 -18.55 2.50
CA ILE A 29 -1.77 -17.87 3.77
C ILE A 29 -0.63 -18.59 4.52
N TYR A 30 -0.74 -19.91 4.69
CA TYR A 30 0.26 -20.72 5.38
C TYR A 30 1.62 -20.71 4.66
N VAL A 31 1.61 -20.78 3.33
CA VAL A 31 2.84 -20.70 2.52
C VAL A 31 3.53 -19.34 2.71
N ALA A 32 2.78 -18.25 2.68
CA ALA A 32 3.32 -16.90 2.86
C ALA A 32 3.91 -16.68 4.26
N ILE A 33 3.22 -17.17 5.31
CA ILE A 33 3.70 -17.11 6.69
C ILE A 33 5.00 -17.89 6.86
N GLU A 34 5.11 -19.05 6.22
CA GLU A 34 6.34 -19.85 6.27
C GLU A 34 7.53 -19.13 5.64
N TYR A 35 7.33 -18.34 4.58
CA TYR A 35 8.37 -17.47 4.05
C TYR A 35 8.76 -16.36 5.03
N PHE A 36 7.79 -15.69 5.65
CA PHE A 36 8.07 -14.67 6.65
C PHE A 36 8.82 -15.24 7.86
N ARG A 37 8.41 -16.42 8.34
CA ARG A 37 9.07 -17.12 9.45
C ARG A 37 10.52 -17.43 9.12
N LYS A 38 10.77 -18.01 7.93
CA LYS A 38 12.13 -18.29 7.45
C LYS A 38 13.01 -17.05 7.46
N GLU A 39 12.50 -15.95 6.92
CA GLU A 39 13.22 -14.67 6.84
C GLU A 39 13.52 -14.11 8.25
N VAL A 40 12.54 -14.10 9.15
CA VAL A 40 12.73 -13.66 10.55
C VAL A 40 13.73 -14.54 11.31
N GLU A 41 13.79 -15.83 11.00
CA GLU A 41 14.77 -16.77 11.55
C GLU A 41 16.17 -16.65 10.90
N GLY A 42 16.36 -15.73 9.96
CA GLY A 42 17.63 -15.47 9.28
C GLY A 42 17.95 -16.43 8.13
N HIS A 43 16.97 -17.19 7.65
CA HIS A 43 17.13 -17.96 6.42
C HIS A 43 16.97 -17.05 5.21
N LYS A 44 17.78 -17.28 4.18
CA LYS A 44 17.72 -16.49 2.94
C LYS A 44 16.43 -16.77 2.17
N VAL A 45 15.48 -15.83 2.20
CA VAL A 45 14.36 -15.77 1.26
C VAL A 45 14.64 -14.69 0.23
N GLU A 46 14.20 -14.90 -1.01
CA GLU A 46 14.33 -13.86 -2.04
C GLU A 46 13.40 -12.69 -1.71
N PRO A 47 13.87 -11.43 -1.69
CA PRO A 47 13.05 -10.29 -1.25
C PRO A 47 11.74 -10.16 -2.02
N ASP A 48 11.75 -10.42 -3.34
CA ASP A 48 10.55 -10.38 -4.19
C ASP A 48 9.44 -11.31 -3.68
N ILE A 49 9.79 -12.46 -3.10
CA ILE A 49 8.81 -13.38 -2.50
C ILE A 49 8.11 -12.71 -1.32
N ILE A 50 8.87 -12.06 -0.44
CA ILE A 50 8.34 -11.37 0.75
C ILE A 50 7.44 -10.22 0.32
N ILE A 51 7.90 -9.38 -0.62
CA ILE A 51 7.13 -8.26 -1.20
C ILE A 51 5.80 -8.75 -1.75
N LEU A 52 5.82 -9.76 -2.62
CA LEU A 52 4.60 -10.28 -3.26
C LEU A 52 3.65 -10.89 -2.23
N CYS A 53 4.16 -11.60 -1.21
CA CYS A 53 3.35 -12.12 -0.12
C CYS A 53 2.66 -11.00 0.67
N LEU A 54 3.39 -9.93 1.01
CA LEU A 54 2.83 -8.75 1.69
C LEU A 54 1.75 -8.08 0.84
N GLN A 55 2.00 -7.88 -0.46
CA GLN A 55 1.03 -7.28 -1.39
C GLN A 55 -0.24 -8.13 -1.52
N ILE A 56 -0.12 -9.45 -1.63
CA ILE A 56 -1.28 -10.35 -1.67
C ILE A 56 -2.05 -10.26 -0.34
N PHE A 57 -1.37 -10.25 0.81
CA PHE A 57 -2.04 -10.09 2.10
C PHE A 57 -2.79 -8.75 2.21
N GLN A 58 -2.23 -7.65 1.73
CA GLN A 58 -2.93 -6.36 1.67
C GLN A 58 -4.25 -6.49 0.88
N MET A 59 -4.21 -7.14 -0.29
CA MET A 59 -5.41 -7.30 -1.13
C MET A 59 -6.45 -8.21 -0.49
N LEU A 60 -6.03 -9.37 0.02
CA LEU A 60 -6.91 -10.30 0.72
C LEU A 60 -7.51 -9.66 1.98
N PHE A 61 -6.76 -8.83 2.71
CA PHE A 61 -7.28 -8.16 3.89
C PHE A 61 -8.27 -7.03 3.54
N LEU A 62 -8.01 -6.26 2.49
CA LEU A 62 -8.90 -5.17 2.08
C LEU A 62 -10.22 -5.70 1.52
N TYR A 63 -10.16 -6.63 0.56
CA TYR A 63 -11.34 -7.06 -0.20
C TYR A 63 -11.86 -8.46 0.14
N GLY A 64 -11.15 -9.21 0.99
CA GLY A 64 -11.55 -10.55 1.39
C GLY A 64 -12.69 -10.58 2.41
N THR A 65 -13.15 -11.80 2.69
CA THR A 65 -14.23 -12.03 3.66
C THR A 65 -13.79 -11.71 5.09
N ARG A 66 -14.75 -11.54 6.01
CA ARG A 66 -14.44 -11.37 7.45
C ARG A 66 -13.56 -12.50 7.99
N ILE A 67 -13.79 -13.73 7.54
CA ILE A 67 -13.01 -14.91 7.95
C ILE A 67 -11.56 -14.78 7.47
N THR A 68 -11.36 -14.42 6.19
CA THR A 68 -10.03 -14.19 5.62
C THR A 68 -9.27 -13.11 6.38
N LYS A 69 -9.93 -11.98 6.70
CA LYS A 69 -9.32 -10.88 7.47
C LYS A 69 -8.88 -11.33 8.87
N GLN A 70 -9.74 -12.08 9.56
CA GLN A 70 -9.43 -12.61 10.90
C GLN A 70 -8.26 -13.59 10.85
N LEU A 71 -8.25 -14.49 9.87
CA LEU A 71 -7.17 -15.45 9.70
C LEU A 71 -5.83 -14.76 9.45
N ILE A 72 -5.78 -13.80 8.53
CA ILE A 72 -4.55 -13.02 8.26
C ILE A 72 -4.05 -12.32 9.52
N HIS A 73 -4.94 -11.69 10.28
CA HIS A 73 -4.57 -10.96 11.49
C HIS A 73 -4.10 -11.89 12.62
N GLN A 74 -4.62 -13.12 12.70
CA GLN A 74 -4.22 -14.10 13.71
C GLN A 74 -2.87 -14.74 13.38
N GLU A 75 -2.64 -15.00 12.10
CA GLU A 75 -1.53 -15.81 11.63
C GLU A 75 -0.26 -15.02 11.29
N ILE A 76 -0.33 -13.68 11.23
CA ILE A 76 0.85 -12.81 11.12
C ILE A 76 1.14 -12.25 12.51
N PRO A 77 2.11 -12.82 13.26
CA PRO A 77 2.47 -12.31 14.57
C PRO A 77 2.95 -10.86 14.49
N SER A 78 2.60 -10.03 15.48
CA SER A 78 3.02 -8.62 15.51
C SER A 78 4.54 -8.47 15.45
N ASN A 79 5.29 -9.35 16.13
CA ASN A 79 6.76 -9.35 16.07
C ASN A 79 7.31 -9.68 14.67
N THR A 80 6.62 -10.51 13.89
CA THR A 80 7.01 -10.78 12.49
C THR A 80 6.94 -9.51 11.68
N LEU A 81 5.81 -8.78 11.74
CA LEU A 81 5.65 -7.55 10.99
C LEU A 81 6.62 -6.46 11.45
N GLU A 82 6.88 -6.34 12.76
CA GLU A 82 7.91 -5.44 13.29
C GLU A 82 9.30 -5.74 12.73
N VAL A 83 9.70 -7.01 12.67
CA VAL A 83 10.99 -7.37 12.05
C VAL A 83 10.98 -7.01 10.57
N LEU A 84 9.90 -7.32 9.85
CA LEU A 84 9.86 -7.07 8.41
C LEU A 84 9.92 -5.58 8.06
N LYS A 85 9.32 -4.71 8.87
CA LYS A 85 9.38 -3.24 8.70
C LYS A 85 10.78 -2.66 8.85
N ASN A 86 11.71 -3.37 9.48
CA ASN A 86 13.07 -2.91 9.73
C ASN A 86 14.08 -3.41 8.69
N ILE A 87 13.61 -4.10 7.64
CA ILE A 87 14.46 -4.65 6.58
C ILE A 87 14.23 -3.84 5.29
N PRO A 88 15.25 -3.10 4.80
CA PRO A 88 15.08 -2.11 3.74
C PRO A 88 14.43 -2.63 2.45
N GLU A 89 14.65 -3.89 2.10
CA GLU A 89 14.20 -4.48 0.85
C GLU A 89 12.68 -4.57 0.71
N TYR A 90 11.93 -4.63 1.82
CA TYR A 90 10.46 -4.75 1.83
C TYR A 90 9.79 -3.96 2.96
N GLU A 91 10.53 -3.01 3.54
CA GLU A 91 10.07 -2.06 4.56
C GLU A 91 8.75 -1.38 4.17
N THR A 92 8.67 -0.90 2.93
CA THR A 92 7.51 -0.18 2.40
C THR A 92 6.25 -1.05 2.43
N GLU A 93 6.29 -2.25 1.85
CA GLU A 93 5.16 -3.18 1.81
C GLU A 93 4.73 -3.65 3.21
N ALA A 94 5.68 -3.80 4.13
CA ALA A 94 5.39 -4.16 5.50
C ALA A 94 4.64 -3.03 6.23
N LYS A 95 5.10 -1.78 6.07
CA LYS A 95 4.43 -0.59 6.62
C LYS A 95 3.04 -0.37 6.02
N ILE A 96 2.87 -0.68 4.74
CA ILE A 96 1.57 -0.63 4.07
C ILE A 96 0.62 -1.69 4.67
N LEU A 97 1.10 -2.91 4.90
CA LEU A 97 0.28 -3.97 5.51
C LEU A 97 -0.13 -3.60 6.94
N GLU A 98 0.77 -3.02 7.72
CA GLU A 98 0.45 -2.50 9.06
C GLU A 98 -0.62 -1.41 8.99
N SER A 99 -0.45 -0.42 8.11
CA SER A 99 -1.43 0.65 7.90
C SER A 99 -2.78 0.09 7.44
N THR A 100 -2.76 -0.98 6.65
CA THR A 100 -3.95 -1.72 6.19
C THR A 100 -4.70 -2.37 7.36
N PHE A 101 -3.99 -2.89 8.36
CA PHE A 101 -4.62 -3.45 9.56
C PHE A 101 -5.22 -2.36 10.45
N ALA A 102 -4.53 -1.23 10.59
CA ALA A 102 -4.96 -0.15 11.47
C ALA A 102 -6.13 0.68 10.91
N ASP A 103 -6.12 0.98 9.61
CA ASP A 103 -7.14 1.78 8.94
C ASP A 103 -7.53 1.19 7.57
N PRO A 104 -8.24 0.05 7.56
CA PRO A 104 -8.59 -0.63 6.31
C PRO A 104 -9.47 0.21 5.39
N VAL A 105 -10.30 1.12 5.93
CA VAL A 105 -11.25 1.90 5.13
C VAL A 105 -10.51 2.94 4.29
N THR A 106 -9.61 3.70 4.92
CA THR A 106 -8.80 4.70 4.19
C THR A 106 -7.83 4.00 3.24
N MET A 107 -7.20 2.92 3.68
CA MET A 107 -6.25 2.16 2.85
C MET A 107 -6.94 1.52 1.64
N GLU A 108 -8.18 1.03 1.77
CA GLU A 108 -8.96 0.53 0.64
C GLU A 108 -9.16 1.63 -0.42
N SER A 109 -9.49 2.84 0.03
CA SER A 109 -9.73 3.99 -0.83
C SER A 109 -8.45 4.42 -1.55
N LEU A 110 -7.34 4.53 -0.82
CA LEU A 110 -6.03 4.87 -1.39
C LEU A 110 -5.56 3.80 -2.40
N MET A 111 -5.74 2.51 -2.10
CA MET A 111 -5.39 1.42 -3.03
C MET A 111 -6.22 1.46 -4.31
N LYS A 112 -7.52 1.80 -4.23
CA LYS A 112 -8.37 1.99 -5.42
C LYS A 112 -7.89 3.18 -6.26
N ILE A 113 -7.54 4.29 -5.62
CA ILE A 113 -7.00 5.48 -6.31
C ILE A 113 -5.67 5.14 -6.99
N ARG A 114 -4.73 4.50 -6.28
CA ARG A 114 -3.44 4.07 -6.82
C ARG A 114 -3.62 3.24 -8.09
N ARG A 115 -4.56 2.29 -8.07
CA ARG A 115 -4.90 1.50 -9.27
C ARG A 115 -5.59 2.29 -10.37
N SER A 116 -6.47 3.23 -10.02
CA SER A 116 -7.26 3.95 -11.02
C SER A 116 -6.40 4.89 -11.86
N ILE A 117 -5.27 5.37 -11.32
CA ILE A 117 -4.33 6.26 -12.01
C ILE A 117 -3.22 5.51 -12.76
N GLU A 118 -2.95 4.24 -12.41
CA GLU A 118 -2.00 3.40 -13.12
C GLU A 118 -2.36 3.30 -14.61
N ASN A 119 -1.39 3.59 -15.48
CA ASN A 119 -1.54 3.50 -16.94
C ASN A 119 -2.67 4.37 -17.53
N LYS A 120 -3.04 5.47 -16.87
CA LYS A 120 -3.98 6.46 -17.43
C LYS A 120 -3.28 7.58 -18.18
N ASN A 121 -4.04 8.25 -19.04
CA ASN A 121 -3.55 9.41 -19.78
C ASN A 121 -3.49 10.66 -18.88
N GLN A 122 -2.73 11.66 -19.32
CA GLN A 122 -2.52 12.89 -18.57
C GLN A 122 -3.81 13.66 -18.28
N GLU A 123 -4.76 13.65 -19.22
CA GLU A 123 -6.07 14.31 -19.05
C GLU A 123 -6.86 13.72 -17.88
N TYR A 124 -6.89 12.39 -17.75
CA TYR A 124 -7.52 11.73 -16.62
C TYR A 124 -6.85 12.10 -15.29
N LEU A 125 -5.51 12.15 -15.25
CA LEU A 125 -4.78 12.55 -14.04
C LEU A 125 -5.10 13.99 -13.63
N ILE A 126 -5.19 14.91 -14.59
CA ILE A 126 -5.61 16.30 -14.35
C ILE A 126 -7.03 16.35 -13.79
N ASN A 127 -7.97 15.60 -14.38
CA ASN A 127 -9.34 15.53 -13.88
C ASN A 127 -9.43 15.01 -12.44
N ILE A 128 -8.57 14.05 -12.07
CA ILE A 128 -8.47 13.55 -10.69
C ILE A 128 -7.96 14.65 -9.74
N ILE A 129 -6.97 15.44 -10.17
CA ILE A 129 -6.45 16.57 -9.38
C ILE A 129 -7.55 17.62 -9.17
N GLN A 130 -8.19 18.05 -10.25
CA GLN A 130 -9.29 19.02 -10.23
C GLN A 130 -10.51 18.50 -9.46
N GLY A 131 -10.70 17.18 -9.41
CA GLY A 131 -11.72 16.52 -8.59
C GLY A 131 -11.45 16.58 -7.08
N GLY A 132 -10.35 17.19 -6.63
CA GLY A 132 -10.09 17.48 -5.21
C GLY A 132 -9.23 16.43 -4.50
N ILE A 133 -8.49 15.58 -5.22
CA ILE A 133 -7.62 14.58 -4.59
C ILE A 133 -6.55 15.21 -3.67
N MET A 134 -6.06 16.41 -4.01
CA MET A 134 -5.05 17.12 -3.20
C MET A 134 -5.62 17.61 -1.87
N THR A 135 -6.89 18.01 -1.86
CA THR A 135 -7.61 18.32 -0.62
C THR A 135 -7.75 17.08 0.26
N MET A 136 -8.07 15.93 -0.33
CA MET A 136 -8.14 14.65 0.38
C MET A 136 -6.79 14.26 0.98
N PHE A 137 -5.69 14.41 0.24
CA PHE A 137 -4.34 14.17 0.76
C PHE A 137 -3.99 15.10 1.91
N SER A 138 -4.33 16.38 1.81
CA SER A 138 -4.02 17.34 2.86
C SER A 138 -4.70 16.94 4.18
N ILE A 139 -6.00 16.62 4.11
CA ILE A 139 -6.78 16.17 5.27
C ILE A 139 -6.17 14.91 5.90
N GLU A 140 -5.77 13.93 5.08
CA GLU A 140 -5.17 12.70 5.62
C GLU A 140 -3.78 12.92 6.21
N ILE A 141 -2.92 13.71 5.57
CA ILE A 141 -1.59 14.04 6.09
C ILE A 141 -1.70 14.81 7.42
N GLU A 142 -2.63 15.76 7.54
CA GLU A 142 -2.87 16.47 8.80
C GLU A 142 -3.28 15.53 9.93
N LYS A 143 -4.20 14.59 9.66
CA LYS A 143 -4.58 13.58 10.65
C LYS A 143 -3.38 12.74 11.09
N LEU A 144 -2.49 12.39 10.16
CA LEU A 144 -1.26 11.64 10.49
C LEU A 144 -0.32 12.43 11.40
N ILE A 145 -0.14 13.73 11.12
CA ILE A 145 0.67 14.63 11.95
C ILE A 145 0.06 14.77 13.35
N ASP A 146 -1.25 15.01 13.43
CA ASP A 146 -1.96 15.27 14.69
C ASP A 146 -2.00 14.04 15.61
N GLN A 147 -2.18 12.85 15.03
CA GLN A 147 -2.30 11.62 15.81
C GLN A 147 -0.97 11.11 16.37
N ARG A 148 0.18 11.69 15.97
CA ARG A 148 1.53 11.16 16.23
C ARG A 148 1.65 9.66 15.97
N SER A 149 0.78 9.14 15.11
CA SER A 149 0.71 7.72 14.78
C SER A 149 1.62 7.49 13.58
N CYS A 150 2.54 6.55 13.75
CA CYS A 150 3.46 6.13 12.70
C CYS A 150 2.69 5.24 11.70
N PHE A 151 1.79 5.83 10.90
CA PHE A 151 1.18 5.16 9.74
C PHE A 151 1.99 5.47 8.48
N GLU A 152 3.29 5.20 8.54
CA GLU A 152 4.24 5.51 7.48
C GLU A 152 3.84 4.84 6.15
N GLY A 153 3.19 3.68 6.19
CA GLY A 153 2.65 3.03 4.99
C GLY A 153 1.53 3.82 4.31
N LYS A 154 0.63 4.44 5.10
CA LYS A 154 -0.42 5.33 4.55
C LYS A 154 0.20 6.53 3.85
N LEU A 155 1.17 7.19 4.50
CA LEU A 155 1.90 8.32 3.91
C LEU A 155 2.66 7.88 2.65
N GLY A 156 3.29 6.72 2.68
CA GLY A 156 3.97 6.13 1.53
C GLY A 156 3.07 6.03 0.30
N ILE A 157 1.86 5.48 0.46
CA ILE A 157 0.90 5.38 -0.66
C ILE A 157 0.44 6.76 -1.15
N ILE A 158 0.20 7.71 -0.23
CA ILE A 158 -0.17 9.08 -0.63
C ILE A 158 0.94 9.70 -1.50
N VAL A 159 2.21 9.53 -1.09
CA VAL A 159 3.37 10.02 -1.85
C VAL A 159 3.49 9.29 -3.20
N GLU A 160 3.31 7.97 -3.25
CA GLU A 160 3.31 7.20 -4.49
C GLU A 160 2.25 7.72 -5.48
N ILE A 161 1.02 7.91 -4.99
CA ILE A 161 -0.07 8.44 -5.82
C ILE A 161 0.27 9.85 -6.30
N PHE A 162 0.72 10.72 -5.39
CA PHE A 162 1.09 12.09 -5.71
C PHE A 162 2.13 12.13 -6.83
N GLN A 163 3.19 11.32 -6.72
CA GLN A 163 4.20 11.19 -7.76
C GLN A 163 3.60 10.72 -9.08
N CYS A 164 2.75 9.69 -9.08
CA CYS A 164 2.09 9.21 -10.30
C CYS A 164 1.23 10.28 -10.99
N LEU A 165 0.59 11.17 -10.23
CA LEU A 165 -0.26 12.23 -10.78
C LEU A 165 0.57 13.31 -11.51
N ILE A 166 1.75 13.65 -11.00
CA ILE A 166 2.55 14.78 -11.50
C ILE A 166 3.72 14.36 -12.39
N LYS A 167 4.17 13.11 -12.30
CA LYS A 167 5.36 12.62 -13.01
C LYS A 167 5.17 12.80 -14.51
N ASP A 168 6.14 13.46 -15.12
CA ASP A 168 6.16 13.79 -16.55
C ASP A 168 4.91 14.55 -17.05
N ASN A 169 4.17 15.19 -16.13
CA ASN A 169 2.95 15.97 -16.40
C ASN A 169 3.10 17.39 -15.86
N LYS A 170 3.65 18.28 -16.70
CA LYS A 170 3.92 19.68 -16.34
C LYS A 170 2.65 20.44 -15.98
N GLU A 171 1.54 20.15 -16.67
CA GLU A 171 0.27 20.82 -16.42
C GLU A 171 -0.30 20.40 -15.05
N ALA A 172 -0.29 19.10 -14.75
CA ALA A 172 -0.67 18.62 -13.42
C ALA A 172 0.19 19.24 -12.31
N SER A 173 1.51 19.34 -12.52
CA SER A 173 2.41 20.00 -11.56
C SER A 173 2.05 21.46 -11.34
N LYS A 174 1.73 22.18 -12.43
CA LYS A 174 1.30 23.58 -12.38
C LYS A 174 0.00 23.74 -11.59
N ILE A 175 -1.01 22.93 -11.87
CA ILE A 175 -2.30 22.96 -11.14
C ILE A 175 -2.07 22.70 -9.65
N VAL A 176 -1.24 21.71 -9.30
CA VAL A 176 -0.93 21.42 -7.89
C VAL A 176 -0.31 22.64 -7.20
N ILE A 177 0.68 23.28 -7.82
CA ILE A 177 1.36 24.46 -7.26
C ILE A 177 0.39 25.65 -7.16
N GLU A 178 -0.31 25.97 -8.23
CA GLU A 178 -1.06 27.22 -8.36
C GLU A 178 -2.45 27.16 -7.71
N GLU A 179 -3.08 25.99 -7.65
CA GLU A 179 -4.50 25.86 -7.30
C GLU A 179 -4.76 25.11 -5.98
N THR A 180 -3.81 24.30 -5.49
CA THR A 180 -4.08 23.39 -4.36
C THR A 180 -3.45 23.79 -3.04
N TYR A 181 -2.53 24.77 -3.05
CA TYR A 181 -1.79 25.26 -1.88
C TYR A 181 -1.06 24.17 -1.07
N LEU A 182 -0.93 22.97 -1.62
CA LEU A 182 -0.42 21.79 -0.92
C LEU A 182 1.06 21.98 -0.58
N ILE A 183 1.83 22.57 -1.49
CA ILE A 183 3.27 22.81 -1.30
C ILE A 183 3.49 23.87 -0.23
N GLU A 184 2.77 24.99 -0.28
CA GLU A 184 2.83 26.07 0.71
C GLU A 184 2.53 25.54 2.11
N ARG A 185 1.49 24.69 2.21
CA ARG A 185 1.03 24.12 3.47
C ARG A 185 2.08 23.23 4.15
N TYR A 186 2.78 22.40 3.38
CA TYR A 186 3.74 21.45 3.94
C TYR A 186 5.20 21.94 3.94
N LEU A 187 5.58 22.89 3.08
CA LEU A 187 6.87 23.59 3.20
C LEU A 187 6.97 24.36 4.53
N GLY A 188 5.86 24.92 5.01
CA GLY A 188 5.81 25.59 6.31
C GLY A 188 6.19 24.67 7.48
N LEU A 189 5.91 23.37 7.37
CA LEU A 189 6.20 22.36 8.40
C LEU A 189 7.66 21.87 8.39
N LEU A 190 8.40 22.10 7.31
CA LEU A 190 9.83 21.76 7.21
C LEU A 190 10.75 22.88 7.77
N ASN A 191 10.19 24.09 7.94
CA ASN A 191 10.91 25.26 8.44
C ASN A 191 10.70 25.53 9.94
N THR A 192 10.05 24.61 10.64
CA THR A 192 9.84 24.61 12.10
C THR A 192 10.62 23.49 12.75
#